data_AF-C5M7P4-F1
#
_entry.id   AF-C5M7P4-F1
#
_cell.length_a   1.000
_cell.length_b   1.000
_cell.length_c   1.000
_cell.angle_alpha   90.00
_cell.angle_beta   90.00
_cell.angle_gamma   90.00
#
_symmetry.space_group_name_H-M   'P 1'
#
loop_
_entity.id
_entity.type
_entity.pdbx_description
1 polymer ?
#
loop_
_entity_poly.entity_id
_entity_poly.type
_entity_poly.pdbx_seq_one_letter_code
_entity_poly.pdbx_strand_id
1 'polypeptide(L)'
;MPIGNSPTLHDQPNNVSLTYLIINANIHFTESQIYKILNFASDNPLHNIVYNQLIKIIHTAAEDLFYSTQLDDLKLYPLTNIQYLSFMIADMYSEIFYIPVWIIDELENEQAESVLIRKTTNETISWISKRCRYNEMWIITYLFKQEFIKIVHHYHHHQ
;
A
#
# COMPACT_ATOMS: atom_id res chain seq x y z
N MET A 1 -29.17 16.69 -22.56
CA MET A 1 -27.82 16.41 -22.03
C MET A 1 -27.84 14.97 -21.54
N PRO A 2 -27.14 14.03 -22.18
CA PRO A 2 -26.94 12.73 -21.57
C PRO A 2 -25.82 12.87 -20.53
N ILE A 3 -26.12 12.41 -19.33
CA ILE A 3 -25.16 12.23 -18.24
C ILE A 3 -24.29 11.05 -18.69
N GLY A 4 -23.10 11.35 -19.20
CA GLY A 4 -22.07 10.34 -19.37
C GLY A 4 -21.77 9.80 -17.99
N ASN A 5 -22.07 8.52 -17.77
CA ASN A 5 -21.67 7.82 -16.57
C ASN A 5 -20.14 7.93 -16.52
N SER A 6 -19.61 8.77 -15.63
CA SER A 6 -18.26 8.56 -15.11
C SER A 6 -18.14 7.07 -14.83
N PRO A 7 -17.01 6.41 -15.15
CA PRO A 7 -16.75 5.13 -14.55
C PRO A 7 -16.80 5.41 -13.06
N THR A 8 -17.87 4.96 -12.42
CA THR A 8 -17.99 4.89 -10.98
C THR A 8 -16.74 4.13 -10.59
N LEU A 9 -15.76 4.84 -10.01
CA LEU A 9 -14.78 4.24 -9.15
C LEU A 9 -15.65 3.50 -8.16
N HIS A 10 -15.87 2.21 -8.43
CA HIS A 10 -16.66 1.38 -7.55
C HIS A 10 -16.08 1.63 -6.17
N ASP A 11 -16.95 1.99 -5.24
CA ASP A 11 -16.76 1.81 -3.81
C ASP A 11 -16.17 0.41 -3.62
N GLN A 12 -14.85 0.28 -3.70
CA GLN A 12 -14.19 -0.82 -3.06
C GLN A 12 -14.41 -0.49 -1.59
N PRO A 13 -15.19 -1.28 -0.84
CA PRO A 13 -15.18 -1.12 0.61
C PRO A 13 -13.71 -1.11 1.00
N ASN A 14 -13.26 -0.10 1.77
CA ASN A 14 -11.92 -0.05 2.34
C ASN A 14 -11.67 -1.42 2.98
N ASN A 15 -11.04 -2.32 2.22
CA ASN A 15 -11.03 -3.72 2.56
C ASN A 15 -9.90 -3.85 3.57
N VAL A 16 -10.26 -3.64 4.82
CA VAL A 16 -9.34 -3.77 5.96
C VAL A 16 -9.24 -5.23 6.39
N SER A 17 -9.82 -6.18 5.66
CA SER A 17 -9.85 -7.59 6.04
C SER A 17 -8.44 -8.17 6.16
N LEU A 18 -7.53 -7.90 5.21
CA LEU A 18 -6.17 -8.40 5.32
C LEU A 18 -5.41 -7.67 6.42
N THR A 19 -5.58 -6.35 6.56
CA THR A 19 -5.01 -5.59 7.68
C THR A 19 -5.44 -6.19 9.02
N TYR A 20 -6.73 -6.45 9.20
CA TYR A 20 -7.28 -7.12 10.38
C TYR A 20 -6.63 -8.49 10.61
N LEU A 21 -6.55 -9.32 9.57
CA LEU A 21 -5.94 -10.65 9.66
C LEU A 21 -4.46 -10.55 10.09
N ILE A 22 -3.68 -9.66 9.49
CA ILE A 22 -2.25 -9.49 9.82
C ILE A 22 -2.07 -8.98 11.26
N ILE A 23 -2.86 -7.99 11.67
CA ILE A 23 -2.81 -7.43 13.02
C ILE A 23 -3.18 -8.48 14.08
N ASN A 24 -4.11 -9.38 13.77
CA ASN A 24 -4.53 -10.44 14.70
C ASN A 24 -3.74 -11.75 14.57
N ALA A 25 -2.99 -11.94 13.47
CA ALA A 25 -2.25 -13.17 13.23
C ALA A 25 -1.05 -13.32 14.16
N ASN A 26 -0.86 -14.53 14.71
CA ASN A 26 0.35 -14.88 15.45
C ASN A 26 1.40 -15.52 14.51
N ILE A 27 1.73 -14.83 13.42
CA ILE A 27 2.70 -15.28 12.43
C ILE A 27 4.02 -14.56 12.69
N HIS A 28 5.12 -15.31 12.59
CA HIS A 28 6.48 -14.77 12.68
C HIS A 28 7.27 -15.22 11.46
N PHE A 29 7.70 -14.26 10.66
CA PHE A 29 8.62 -14.50 9.54
C PHE A 29 10.05 -14.29 9.99
N THR A 30 10.94 -15.19 9.57
CA THR A 30 12.38 -14.98 9.69
C THR A 30 12.84 -13.89 8.71
N GLU A 31 13.99 -13.27 8.98
CA GLU A 31 14.56 -12.28 8.07
C GLU A 31 14.74 -12.84 6.65
N SER A 32 15.21 -14.08 6.51
CA SER A 32 15.31 -14.73 5.20
C SER A 32 13.96 -14.86 4.48
N GLN A 33 12.87 -15.13 5.21
CA GLN A 33 11.53 -15.17 4.61
C GLN A 33 11.06 -13.77 4.19
N ILE A 34 11.33 -12.75 4.99
CA ILE A 34 11.01 -11.35 4.65
C ILE A 34 11.76 -10.93 3.40
N TYR A 35 13.05 -11.24 3.29
CA TYR A 35 13.85 -10.97 2.09
C TYR A 35 13.26 -11.65 0.86
N LYS A 36 12.89 -12.93 0.97
CA LYS A 36 12.23 -13.65 -0.13
C LYS A 36 10.90 -13.01 -0.53
N ILE A 37 10.08 -12.61 0.44
CA ILE A 37 8.80 -11.93 0.16
C ILE A 37 9.05 -10.63 -0.60
N LEU A 38 10.02 -9.83 -0.16
CA LEU A 38 10.39 -8.56 -0.78
C LEU A 38 11.19 -8.70 -2.09
N ASN A 39 11.47 -9.95 -2.52
CA ASN A 39 12.33 -10.26 -3.66
C ASN A 39 13.75 -9.67 -3.52
N PHE A 40 14.29 -9.69 -2.30
CA PHE A 40 15.64 -9.29 -1.97
C PHE A 40 16.58 -10.50 -1.86
N ALA A 41 17.80 -10.28 -2.33
CA ALA A 41 18.93 -11.19 -2.21
C ALA A 41 19.83 -10.75 -1.04
N SER A 42 20.02 -11.63 -0.05
CA SER A 42 20.75 -11.32 1.20
C SER A 42 22.25 -11.10 1.03
N ASP A 43 22.81 -11.66 -0.04
CA ASP A 43 24.20 -11.47 -0.49
C ASP A 43 24.42 -10.12 -1.20
N ASN A 44 23.35 -9.43 -1.59
CA ASN A 44 23.45 -8.13 -2.24
C ASN A 44 23.46 -6.98 -1.21
N PRO A 45 24.57 -6.23 -1.09
CA PRO A 45 24.68 -5.16 -0.10
C PRO A 45 23.69 -4.02 -0.32
N LEU A 46 23.27 -3.74 -1.56
CA LEU A 46 22.28 -2.71 -1.85
C LEU A 46 20.91 -3.08 -1.31
N HIS A 47 20.50 -4.35 -1.44
CA HIS A 47 19.23 -4.82 -0.86
C HIS A 47 19.23 -4.69 0.66
N ASN A 48 20.36 -5.01 1.31
CA ASN A 48 20.50 -4.85 2.75
C ASN A 48 20.35 -3.38 3.16
N ILE A 49 20.94 -2.44 2.40
CA ILE A 49 20.79 -1.00 2.65
C ILE A 49 19.33 -0.57 2.52
N VAL A 50 18.66 -0.96 1.44
CA VAL A 50 17.25 -0.61 1.19
C VAL A 50 16.34 -1.19 2.27
N TYR A 51 16.55 -2.45 2.65
CA TYR A 51 15.80 -3.09 3.72
C TYR A 51 15.98 -2.37 5.07
N ASN A 52 17.22 -2.04 5.43
CA ASN A 52 17.50 -1.32 6.68
C ASN A 52 16.85 0.08 6.69
N GLN A 53 16.84 0.79 5.57
CA GLN A 53 16.16 2.07 5.45
C GLN A 53 14.64 1.91 5.59
N LEU A 54 14.06 0.89 4.96
CA LEU A 54 12.63 0.58 5.09
C LEU A 54 12.25 0.31 6.54
N ILE A 55 12.98 -0.57 7.22
CA ILE A 55 12.75 -0.88 8.64
C ILE A 55 12.90 0.37 9.50
N LYS A 56 13.90 1.23 9.24
CA LYS A 56 14.08 2.48 9.98
C LYS A 56 12.85 3.40 9.87
N ILE A 57 12.30 3.57 8.66
CA ILE A 57 11.11 4.41 8.45
C ILE A 57 9.89 3.80 9.16
N ILE A 58 9.70 2.49 9.05
CA ILE A 58 8.61 1.78 9.74
C ILE A 58 8.74 1.94 11.25
N HIS A 59 9.95 1.80 11.78
CA HIS A 59 10.24 1.98 13.20
C HIS A 59 9.89 3.39 13.67
N THR A 60 10.37 4.42 12.97
CA THR A 60 10.04 5.81 13.29
C THR A 60 8.54 6.07 13.24
N ALA A 61 7.84 5.58 12.22
CA ALA A 61 6.39 5.75 12.12
C ALA A 61 5.63 5.03 13.26
N ALA A 62 6.11 3.86 13.69
CA ALA A 62 5.52 3.13 14.81
C ALA A 62 5.81 3.83 16.14
N GLU A 63 7.00 4.40 16.30
CA GLU A 63 7.42 5.17 17.46
C GLU A 63 6.59 6.46 17.61
N ASP A 64 6.45 7.22 16.52
CA ASP A 64 5.59 8.41 16.48
C ASP A 64 4.13 8.07 16.81
N LEU A 65 3.62 6.95 16.29
CA LEU A 65 2.28 6.47 16.61
C LEU A 65 2.16 6.11 18.10
N PHE A 66 3.12 5.38 18.65
CA PHE A 66 3.13 5.01 20.06
C PHE A 66 3.16 6.24 20.95
N TYR A 67 4.08 7.19 20.73
CA TYR A 67 4.19 8.36 21.59
C TYR A 67 2.98 9.30 21.50
N SER A 68 2.34 9.40 20.33
CA SER A 68 1.14 10.22 20.14
C SER A 68 -0.13 9.61 20.73
N THR A 69 -0.23 8.29 20.78
CA THR A 69 -1.46 7.59 21.19
C THR A 69 -1.38 6.87 22.54
N GLN A 70 -0.17 6.53 22.99
CA GLN A 70 0.13 5.74 24.18
C GLN A 70 -0.63 4.40 24.23
N LEU A 71 -0.85 3.79 23.05
CA LEU A 71 -1.54 2.51 22.94
C LEU A 71 -0.59 1.35 23.23
N ASP A 72 -1.02 0.43 24.09
CA ASP A 72 -0.27 -0.80 24.39
C ASP A 72 -0.46 -1.90 23.33
N ASP A 73 -1.54 -1.84 22.55
CA ASP A 73 -1.81 -2.80 21.47
C ASP A 73 -2.28 -2.06 20.22
N LEU A 74 -1.59 -2.31 19.12
CA LEU A 74 -1.92 -1.76 17.81
C LEU A 74 -3.34 -2.14 17.34
N LYS A 75 -3.92 -3.24 17.85
CA LYS A 75 -5.33 -3.63 17.60
C LYS A 75 -6.33 -2.56 18.02
N LEU A 76 -5.96 -1.71 18.96
CA LEU A 76 -6.82 -0.62 19.46
C LEU A 76 -6.82 0.58 18.50
N TYR A 77 -5.89 0.63 17.54
CA TYR A 77 -5.81 1.70 16.56
C TYR A 77 -6.72 1.41 15.35
N PRO A 78 -7.37 2.42 14.74
CA PRO A 78 -8.27 2.20 13.61
C PRO A 78 -7.58 1.50 12.44
N LEU A 79 -8.13 0.36 12.00
CA LEU A 79 -7.55 -0.47 10.93
C LEU A 79 -7.37 0.30 9.61
N THR A 80 -8.31 1.19 9.29
CA THR A 80 -8.21 2.06 8.11
C THR A 80 -6.98 2.96 8.16
N ASN A 81 -6.61 3.44 9.35
CA ASN A 81 -5.44 4.29 9.54
C ASN A 81 -4.15 3.48 9.47
N ILE A 82 -4.15 2.25 10.01
CA ILE A 82 -3.02 1.31 9.86
C ILE A 82 -2.78 0.99 8.38
N GLN A 83 -3.86 0.69 7.65
CA GLN A 83 -3.80 0.41 6.22
C GLN A 83 -3.27 1.63 5.45
N TYR A 84 -3.79 2.83 5.74
CA TYR A 84 -3.33 4.07 5.13
C TYR A 84 -1.84 4.35 5.39
N LEU A 85 -1.37 4.22 6.64
CA LEU A 85 0.05 4.33 6.99
C LEU A 85 0.90 3.32 6.21
N SER A 86 0.41 2.08 6.08
CA SER A 86 1.10 1.03 5.33
C SER A 86 1.25 1.40 3.84
N PHE A 87 0.21 1.99 3.24
CA PHE A 87 0.26 2.49 1.87
C PHE A 87 1.23 3.67 1.71
N MET A 88 1.21 4.64 2.62
CA MET A 88 2.14 5.78 2.57
C MET A 88 3.60 5.34 2.62
N ILE A 89 3.93 4.36 3.47
CA ILE A 89 5.28 3.80 3.55
C ILE A 89 5.62 3.04 2.25
N ALA A 90 4.68 2.26 1.70
CA ALA A 90 4.89 1.53 0.45
C ALA A 90 5.15 2.48 -0.74
N ASP A 91 4.48 3.63 -0.79
CA ASP A 91 4.64 4.65 -1.83
C ASP A 91 6.05 5.24 -1.87
N MET A 92 6.70 5.41 -0.71
CA MET A 92 8.11 5.83 -0.64
C MET A 92 9.06 4.84 -1.31
N TYR A 93 8.65 3.57 -1.39
CA TYR A 93 9.43 2.46 -1.94
C TYR A 93 8.75 1.86 -3.18
N SER A 94 8.27 2.72 -4.07
CA SER A 94 7.33 2.26 -5.10
C SER A 94 7.89 1.18 -6.04
N GLU A 95 9.20 1.15 -6.28
CA GLU A 95 9.88 0.12 -7.08
C GLU A 95 9.82 -1.29 -6.47
N ILE A 96 9.66 -1.38 -5.14
CA ILE A 96 9.56 -2.67 -4.43
C ILE A 96 8.12 -3.18 -4.49
N PHE A 97 7.17 -2.26 -4.25
CA PHE A 97 5.79 -2.58 -3.93
C PHE A 97 4.82 -2.41 -5.09
N TYR A 98 5.23 -1.80 -6.20
CA TYR A 98 4.39 -1.60 -7.37
C TYR A 98 5.08 -2.08 -8.64
N ILE A 99 4.25 -2.49 -9.60
CA ILE A 99 4.69 -2.87 -10.93
C ILE A 99 3.98 -1.94 -11.93
N PRO A 100 4.70 -1.39 -12.93
CA PRO A 100 4.07 -0.63 -13.99
C PRO A 100 3.19 -1.56 -14.83
N VAL A 101 1.92 -1.17 -15.01
CA VAL A 101 0.95 -1.87 -15.83
C VAL A 101 0.50 -0.93 -16.93
N TRP A 102 0.60 -1.39 -18.18
CA TRP A 102 0.03 -0.70 -19.33
C TRP A 102 -1.49 -0.86 -19.30
N ILE A 103 -2.18 0.27 -19.24
CA ILE A 103 -3.63 0.34 -19.42
C ILE A 103 -3.89 0.88 -20.82
N ILE A 104 -4.79 0.23 -21.54
CA ILE A 104 -5.26 0.62 -22.86
C ILE A 104 -6.76 0.82 -22.71
N ASP A 105 -7.20 2.07 -22.80
CA ASP A 105 -8.62 2.41 -22.77
C ASP A 105 -9.03 3.05 -24.10
N GLU A 106 -10.26 2.78 -24.51
CA GLU A 106 -10.89 3.42 -25.66
C GLU A 106 -11.71 4.61 -25.17
N LEU A 107 -11.33 5.81 -25.58
CA LEU A 107 -12.08 7.03 -25.31
C LEU A 107 -13.01 7.30 -26.50
N GLU A 108 -14.32 7.30 -26.25
CA GLU A 108 -15.30 7.74 -27.25
C GLU A 108 -15.24 9.26 -27.38
N ASN A 109 -14.85 9.75 -28.56
CA ASN A 109 -14.86 11.17 -28.89
C ASN A 109 -16.08 11.47 -29.77
N GLU A 110 -17.01 12.29 -29.28
CA GLU A 110 -18.09 12.85 -30.11
C GLU A 110 -17.57 14.08 -30.85
N GLN A 111 -17.23 13.95 -32.13
CA GLN A 111 -16.99 15.11 -33.00
C GLN A 111 -18.29 15.49 -33.71
N ALA A 112 -18.83 16.67 -33.37
CA ALA A 112 -20.01 17.21 -34.01
C ALA A 112 -19.61 18.23 -35.09
N GLU A 113 -19.65 17.83 -36.37
CA GLU A 113 -19.56 18.78 -37.50
C GLU A 113 -20.91 19.51 -37.74
N SER A 114 -22.04 18.96 -37.27
CA SER A 114 -23.38 19.55 -37.39
C SER A 114 -24.39 18.86 -36.45
N VAL A 115 -25.48 19.55 -36.08
CA VAL A 115 -26.59 19.01 -35.24
C VAL A 115 -27.22 17.74 -35.85
N LEU A 116 -27.10 17.54 -37.16
CA LEU A 116 -27.68 16.41 -37.90
C LEU A 116 -26.70 15.26 -38.16
N ILE A 117 -25.40 15.42 -37.88
CA ILE A 117 -24.37 14.40 -38.13
C ILE A 117 -23.46 14.33 -36.90
N ARG A 118 -23.70 13.35 -36.03
CA ARG A 118 -22.75 12.97 -34.98
C ARG A 118 -21.90 11.82 -35.50
N LYS A 119 -20.59 12.00 -35.58
CA LYS A 119 -19.64 10.90 -35.76
C LYS A 119 -18.99 10.63 -34.40
N THR A 120 -19.15 9.41 -33.92
CA THR A 120 -18.35 8.88 -32.82
C THR A 120 -17.09 8.27 -33.40
N THR A 121 -15.93 8.73 -32.93
CA THR A 121 -14.63 8.13 -33.21
C THR A 121 -14.06 7.60 -31.92
N ASN A 122 -13.65 6.32 -31.90
CA ASN A 122 -12.97 5.75 -30.75
C ASN A 122 -11.48 6.02 -30.89
N GLU A 123 -10.90 6.72 -29.91
CA GLU A 123 -9.46 6.92 -29.79
C GLU A 123 -8.91 5.96 -28.74
N THR A 124 -7.93 5.14 -29.11
CA THR A 124 -7.23 4.27 -28.16
C THR A 124 -6.12 5.05 -27.48
N ILE A 125 -6.20 5.20 -26.16
CA ILE A 125 -5.20 5.87 -25.33
C ILE A 125 -4.50 4.82 -24.48
N SER A 126 -3.18 4.91 -24.37
CA SER A 126 -2.40 4.07 -23.46
C SER A 126 -1.68 4.90 -22.41
N TRP A 127 -1.71 4.44 -21.16
CA TRP A 127 -0.93 5.03 -20.07
C TRP A 127 -0.41 3.95 -19.13
N ILE A 128 0.57 4.33 -18.30
CA ILE A 128 1.15 3.45 -17.30
C ILE A 128 0.48 3.73 -15.96
N SER A 129 -0.10 2.70 -15.35
CA SER A 129 -0.60 2.73 -13.99
C SER A 129 0.30 1.92 -13.05
N LYS A 130 0.40 2.33 -11.79
CA LYS A 130 1.11 1.57 -10.74
C LYS A 130 0.13 0.57 -10.13
N ARG A 131 0.35 -0.73 -10.36
CA ARG A 131 -0.43 -1.78 -9.69
C ARG A 131 0.36 -2.32 -8.50
N CYS A 132 -0.30 -2.43 -7.35
CA CYS A 132 0.28 -3.04 -6.16
C CYS A 132 0.75 -4.47 -6.45
N ARG A 133 2.01 -4.78 -6.12
CA ARG A 133 2.57 -6.15 -6.18
C ARG A 133 1.92 -7.06 -5.13
N TYR A 134 1.48 -6.49 -4.02
CA TYR A 134 0.80 -7.20 -2.93
C TYR A 134 -0.63 -6.68 -2.79
N ASN A 135 -1.60 -7.57 -2.58
CA ASN A 135 -3.03 -7.22 -2.59
C ASN A 135 -3.38 -5.98 -1.76
N GLU A 136 -2.84 -5.83 -0.54
CA GLU A 136 -3.17 -4.71 0.37
C GLU A 136 -1.96 -4.25 1.22
N MET A 137 -0.75 -4.25 0.65
CA MET A 137 0.50 -3.90 1.37
C MET A 137 0.70 -4.62 2.71
N TRP A 138 0.18 -5.84 2.80
CA TRP A 138 0.13 -6.64 4.02
C TRP A 138 1.50 -6.84 4.67
N ILE A 139 2.57 -6.91 3.87
CA ILE A 139 3.93 -7.07 4.37
C ILE A 139 4.41 -5.84 5.12
N ILE A 140 4.02 -4.63 4.69
CA ILE A 140 4.30 -3.40 5.43
C ILE A 140 3.50 -3.37 6.73
N THR A 141 2.20 -3.70 6.67
CA THR A 141 1.36 -3.82 7.87
C THR A 141 1.96 -4.81 8.88
N TYR A 142 2.48 -5.94 8.39
CA TYR A 142 3.15 -6.93 9.22
C TYR A 142 4.41 -6.35 9.88
N LEU A 143 5.30 -5.72 9.11
CA LEU A 143 6.52 -5.12 9.65
C LEU A 143 6.21 -4.01 10.65
N PHE A 144 5.21 -3.18 10.36
CA PHE A 144 4.75 -2.11 11.25
C PHE A 144 4.24 -2.65 12.59
N LYS A 145 3.43 -3.71 12.56
CA LYS A 145 3.01 -4.42 13.77
C LYS A 145 4.20 -4.91 14.60
N GLN A 146 5.20 -5.54 13.95
CA GLN A 146 6.36 -6.07 14.64
C GLN A 146 7.18 -4.95 15.32
N GLU A 147 7.40 -3.84 14.63
CA GLU A 147 8.10 -2.69 15.21
C GLU A 147 7.32 -2.06 16.36
N PHE A 148 6.01 -1.90 16.22
CA PHE A 148 5.16 -1.38 17.30
C PHE A 148 5.25 -2.23 18.57
N ILE A 149 5.18 -3.57 18.44
CA ILE A 149 5.31 -4.50 19.58
C ILE A 149 6.67 -4.34 20.26
N LYS A 150 7.77 -4.19 19.50
CA LYS A 150 9.11 -3.97 20.06
C LYS A 150 9.18 -2.68 20.88
N ILE A 151 8.58 -1.60 20.38
CA ILE A 151 8.57 -0.29 21.04
C ILE A 151 7.79 -0.37 22.37
N VAL A 152 6.58 -0.94 22.34
CA VAL A 152 5.76 -1.13 23.56
C VAL A 152 6.52 -1.96 24.59
N HIS A 153 7.12 -3.09 24.18
CA HIS A 153 7.93 -3.92 25.09
C HIS A 153 9.11 -3.15 25.68
N HIS A 154 9.84 -2.37 24.87
CA HIS A 154 10.96 -1.57 25.34
C HIS A 154 10.52 -0.53 26.37
N TYR A 155 9.41 0.16 26.12
CA TYR A 155 8.86 1.17 27.02
C TYR A 155 8.48 0.57 28.39
N HIS A 156 7.77 -0.55 28.42
CA HIS A 156 7.37 -1.23 29.66
C HIS A 156 8.55 -1.79 30.46
N HIS A 157 9.68 -2.10 29.84
CA HIS A 157 10.89 -2.55 30.53
C HIS A 157 11.73 -1.42 31.13
N HIS A 158 11.49 -0.17 30.75
CA HIS A 158 12.27 1.00 31.19
C HIS A 158 11.48 1.98 32.08
N GLN A 159 10.25 1.64 32.46
CA GLN A 159 9.49 2.28 33.55
C GLN A 159 9.77 1.62 34.90
#